data_AF-M1D5V7-F1
#
_entry.id   AF-M1D5V7-F1
#
_cell.length_a   1.000
_cell.length_b   1.000
_cell.length_c   1.000
_cell.angle_alpha   90.00
_cell.angle_beta   90.00
_cell.angle_gamma   90.00
#
_symmetry.space_group_name_H-M   'P 1'
#
loop_
_entity.id
_entity.type
_entity.pdbx_description
1 polymer ?
#
loop_
_entity_poly.entity_id
_entity_poly.type
_entity_poly.pdbx_seq_one_letter_code
_entity_poly.pdbx_strand_id
1 'polypeptide(L)' 'MKKTLLALLVLFLLKVVLADELSLDPFQLPIFGEYSNQVQCGKQGHGLKCLDGMCCSIWGWCGNTQEYCAPGYCQSQCW' A
#
# COMPACT_ATOMS: atom_id res chain seq x y z
N MET A 1 -36.71 26.48 -13.07
CA MET A 1 -36.12 25.17 -13.43
C MET A 1 -34.59 25.22 -13.56
N LYS A 2 -34.00 26.10 -14.38
CA LYS A 2 -32.52 26.20 -14.56
C LYS A 2 -31.74 26.56 -13.28
N LYS A 3 -32.30 27.39 -12.40
CA LYS A 3 -31.69 27.76 -11.10
C LYS A 3 -31.62 26.58 -10.13
N THR A 4 -32.66 25.72 -10.13
CA THR A 4 -32.70 24.47 -9.35
C THR A 4 -31.67 23.46 -9.87
N LEU A 5 -31.51 23.38 -11.20
CA LEU A 5 -30.50 22.54 -11.83
C LEU A 5 -29.07 22.99 -11.46
N LEU A 6 -28.81 24.31 -11.47
CA LEU A 6 -27.53 24.86 -11.03
C LEU A 6 -27.25 24.56 -9.55
N ALA A 7 -28.26 24.69 -8.69
CA ALA A 7 -28.13 24.38 -7.26
C ALA A 7 -27.83 22.89 -7.01
N LEU A 8 -28.53 21.99 -7.71
CA LEU A 8 -28.29 20.55 -7.61
C LEU A 8 -26.91 20.15 -8.15
N LEU A 9 -26.46 20.78 -9.23
CA LEU A 9 -25.14 20.53 -9.81
C LEU A 9 -24.01 21.04 -8.90
N VAL A 10 -24.15 22.23 -8.32
CA VAL A 10 -23.20 22.75 -7.31
C VAL A 10 -23.18 21.86 -6.07
N LEU A 11 -24.34 21.39 -5.58
CA LEU A 11 -24.42 20.46 -4.45
C LEU A 11 -23.77 19.10 -4.77
N PHE A 12 -23.96 18.59 -5.98
CA PHE A 12 -23.34 17.34 -6.43
C PHE A 12 -21.82 17.50 -6.54
N LEU A 13 -21.33 18.59 -7.15
CA LEU A 13 -19.90 18.87 -7.26
C LEU A 13 -19.24 19.12 -5.90
N LEU A 14 -19.89 19.84 -4.97
CA LEU A 14 -19.38 19.98 -3.60
C LEU A 14 -19.27 18.61 -2.92
N LYS A 15 -20.28 17.75 -3.08
CA LYS A 15 -20.24 16.39 -2.50
C LYS A 15 -19.17 15.51 -3.11
N VAL A 16 -18.87 15.64 -4.41
CA VAL A 16 -17.77 14.91 -5.08
C VAL A 16 -16.42 15.38 -4.54
N VAL A 17 -16.19 16.70 -4.47
CA VAL A 17 -14.95 17.26 -3.93
C VAL A 17 -14.73 16.87 -2.46
N LEU A 18 -15.80 16.77 -1.65
CA LEU A 18 -15.71 16.25 -0.28
C LEU A 18 -15.64 14.71 -0.19
N ALA A 19 -16.02 13.97 -1.23
CA ALA A 19 -15.93 12.51 -1.26
C ALA A 19 -14.57 12.01 -1.77
N ASP A 20 -13.85 12.81 -2.57
CA ASP A 20 -12.44 12.57 -2.89
C ASP A 20 -11.52 12.79 -1.66
N GLU A 21 -11.98 13.58 -0.68
CA GLU A 21 -11.37 13.74 0.65
C GLU A 21 -11.73 12.61 1.65
N LEU A 22 -12.47 11.56 1.24
CA LEU A 22 -12.62 10.33 2.02
C LEU A 22 -11.58 9.25 1.63
N SER A 23 -10.44 9.68 1.07
CA SER A 23 -9.20 8.92 1.08
C SER A 23 -8.05 9.63 1.83
N LEU A 24 -8.37 10.69 2.59
CA LEU A 24 -7.46 11.32 3.54
C LEU A 24 -8.01 11.13 4.95
N ASP A 25 -7.96 9.90 5.45
CA ASP A 25 -8.14 9.66 6.88
C ASP A 25 -6.94 10.26 7.64
N PRO A 26 -7.11 11.27 8.53
CA PRO A 26 -6.05 11.78 9.38
C PRO A 26 -5.75 10.85 10.57
N PHE A 27 -6.23 9.61 10.52
CA PHE A 27 -5.91 8.54 11.45
C PHE A 27 -5.00 7.48 10.83
N GLN A 28 -4.09 7.91 9.94
CA GLN A 28 -2.90 7.12 9.61
C GLN A 28 -1.98 7.11 10.83
N LEU A 29 -2.37 6.35 11.86
CA LEU A 29 -1.42 5.82 12.81
C LEU A 29 -0.40 4.97 12.03
N PRO A 30 0.89 5.04 12.36
CA PRO A 30 1.98 4.40 11.60
C PRO A 30 2.04 2.88 11.84
N ILE A 31 0.90 2.19 11.93
CA ILE A 31 0.84 0.78 12.37
C ILE A 31 0.17 -0.17 11.38
N PHE A 32 -0.50 0.30 10.33
CA PHE A 32 -0.98 -0.61 9.28
C PHE A 32 -0.55 -0.09 7.91
N GLY A 33 0.64 -0.55 7.48
CA GLY A 33 1.07 -0.51 6.09
C GLY A 33 0.22 -1.46 5.26
N GLU A 34 -1.02 -1.06 4.99
CA GLU A 34 -1.95 -1.85 4.21
C GLU A 34 -2.09 -1.20 2.83
N TYR A 35 -1.64 -1.96 1.82
CA TYR A 35 -1.75 -1.68 0.39
C TYR A 35 -0.65 -0.85 -0.29
N SER A 36 0.63 -1.20 -0.04
CA SER A 36 1.56 -1.26 -1.18
C SER A 36 1.50 -2.69 -1.71
N ASN A 37 0.91 -2.86 -2.90
CA ASN A 37 0.48 -4.11 -3.54
C ASN A 37 1.53 -5.24 -3.65
N GLN A 38 2.75 -5.05 -3.18
CA GLN A 38 3.87 -5.94 -3.40
C GLN A 38 5.03 -5.28 -2.64
N VAL A 39 5.28 -5.69 -1.39
CA VAL A 39 6.30 -5.03 -0.56
C VAL A 39 7.66 -5.46 -1.09
N GLN A 40 8.21 -4.64 -1.97
CA GLN A 40 9.60 -4.77 -2.33
C GLN A 40 10.43 -4.70 -1.05
N CYS A 41 11.43 -5.57 -0.94
CA CYS A 41 12.27 -5.69 0.24
C CYS A 41 13.75 -5.66 -0.15
N GLY A 42 14.62 -5.59 0.85
CA GLY A 42 16.06 -5.66 0.62
C GLY A 42 16.54 -4.50 -0.25
N LYS A 43 17.49 -4.76 -1.15
CA LYS A 43 18.08 -3.69 -1.97
C LYS A 43 17.05 -3.02 -2.89
N GLN A 44 16.15 -3.80 -3.47
CA GLN A 44 15.12 -3.31 -4.39
C GLN A 44 14.05 -2.53 -3.62
N GLY A 45 13.76 -2.94 -2.39
CA GLY A 45 12.82 -2.28 -1.49
C GLY A 45 13.43 -1.20 -0.61
N HIS A 46 14.55 -0.57 -0.98
CA HIS A 46 15.15 0.52 -0.19
C HIS A 46 15.46 0.15 1.28
N GLY A 47 15.81 -1.11 1.51
CA GLY A 47 16.11 -1.65 2.85
C GLY A 47 14.87 -2.04 3.67
N LEU A 48 13.66 -2.00 3.08
CA LEU A 48 12.45 -2.49 3.72
C LEU A 48 12.57 -3.98 4.06
N LYS A 49 11.99 -4.33 5.21
CA LYS A 49 11.88 -5.71 5.68
C LYS A 49 10.51 -6.27 5.34
N CYS A 50 10.46 -7.58 5.18
CA CYS A 50 9.19 -8.30 5.12
C CYS A 50 8.57 -8.42 6.50
N LEU A 51 7.27 -8.72 6.53
CA LEU A 51 6.56 -9.09 7.74
C LEU A 51 7.19 -10.31 8.42
N ASP A 52 6.90 -10.48 9.70
CA ASP A 52 7.39 -11.62 10.48
C ASP A 52 6.97 -12.95 9.84
N GLY A 53 7.90 -13.91 9.80
CA GLY A 53 7.70 -15.21 9.15
C GLY A 53 7.85 -15.19 7.62
N MET A 54 8.25 -14.07 7.02
CA MET A 54 8.57 -13.98 5.59
C MET A 54 10.05 -13.66 5.34
N CYS A 55 10.58 -14.21 4.26
CA CYS A 55 11.92 -13.97 3.77
C CYS A 55 11.92 -12.95 2.63
N CYS A 56 12.98 -12.16 2.53
CA CYS A 56 13.22 -11.32 1.38
C CYS A 56 14.02 -12.09 0.33
N SER A 57 13.42 -12.42 -0.81
CA SER A 57 14.11 -13.06 -1.93
C SER A 57 15.20 -12.16 -2.52
N ILE A 58 16.18 -12.73 -3.23
CA ILE A 58 17.19 -11.98 -4.01
C ILE A 58 16.59 -11.04 -5.06
N TRP A 59 15.36 -11.30 -5.47
CA TRP A 59 14.58 -10.48 -6.40
C TRP A 59 13.91 -9.28 -5.74
N GLY A 60 14.04 -9.17 -4.42
CA GLY A 60 13.50 -8.05 -3.65
C GLY A 60 12.02 -8.21 -3.37
N TRP A 61 11.53 -9.43 -3.21
CA TRP A 61 10.14 -9.73 -2.92
C TRP A 61 10.00 -10.54 -1.64
N CYS A 62 8.96 -10.26 -0.87
CA CYS A 62 8.61 -11.02 0.33
C CYS A 62 7.85 -12.31 -0.02
N GLY A 63 8.22 -13.41 0.63
CA GLY A 63 7.56 -14.71 0.52
C GLY A 63 8.12 -15.72 1.52
N ASN A 64 7.54 -16.91 1.60
CA ASN A 64 7.88 -17.91 2.61
C ASN A 64 8.21 -19.31 2.02
N THR A 65 8.36 -19.41 0.70
CA THR A 65 8.72 -20.65 0.01
C THR A 65 10.23 -20.74 -0.22
N GLN A 66 10.69 -21.88 -0.76
CA GLN A 66 12.11 -22.12 -1.02
C GLN A 66 12.73 -21.07 -1.95
N GLU A 67 11.97 -20.58 -2.94
CA GLU A 67 12.37 -19.56 -3.91
C GLU A 67 12.64 -18.19 -3.27
N TYR A 68 12.21 -17.99 -2.02
CA TYR A 68 12.38 -16.76 -1.26
C TYR A 68 13.38 -16.92 -0.12
N CYS A 69 13.42 -18.10 0.50
CA CYS A 69 14.08 -18.31 1.77
C CYS A 69 15.35 -19.17 1.69
N ALA A 70 15.48 -20.03 0.67
CA ALA A 70 16.58 -20.99 0.62
C ALA A 70 17.95 -20.32 0.47
N PRO A 71 19.03 -21.01 0.89
CA PRO A 71 20.39 -20.55 0.65
C PRO A 71 20.62 -20.21 -0.83
N GLY A 72 21.10 -18.99 -1.09
CA GLY A 72 21.31 -18.47 -2.46
C GLY A 72 20.10 -17.76 -3.08
N TYR A 73 18.91 -17.89 -2.50
CA TYR A 73 17.68 -17.24 -2.96
C TYR A 73 17.17 -16.15 -2.02
N CYS A 74 17.79 -15.98 -0.85
CA CYS A 74 17.37 -15.05 0.20
C CYS A 74 18.40 -13.94 0.48
N GLN A 75 17.93 -12.69 0.66
CA GLN A 75 18.70 -11.53 1.12
C GLN A 75 18.63 -11.32 2.63
N SER A 76 17.45 -11.51 3.24
CA SER A 76 17.21 -11.26 4.66
C SER A 76 16.02 -12.08 5.18
N GLN A 77 16.01 -12.33 6.50
CA GLN A 77 14.98 -13.15 7.17
C GLN A 77 14.93 -14.59 6.65
N CYS A 78 16.09 -15.13 6.29
CA CYS A 78 16.25 -16.48 5.78
C CYS A 78 16.11 -17.51 6.90
N TRP A 79 15.72 -18.74 6.54
CA TRP A 79 15.73 -19.91 7.42
C TRP A 79 16.68 -20.99 6.91
#